data_AF-A0A0J9VB21-F1
#
_entry.id   AF-A0A0J9VB21-F1
#
_cell.length_a   1.000
_cell.length_b   1.000
_cell.length_c   1.000
_cell.angle_alpha   90.00
_cell.angle_beta   90.00
_cell.angle_gamma   90.00
#
_symmetry.space_group_name_H-M   'P 1'
#
loop_
_entity.id
_entity.type
_entity.pdbx_description
1 polymer ?
#
loop_
_entity_poly.entity_id
_entity_poly.type
_entity_poly.pdbx_seq_one_letter_code
_entity_poly.pdbx_strand_id
1 'polypeptide(L)'
;MKYEIIKNHVENISFCIKNYSWQIIDLINYIFHLLTIFRYDKHSFYFFFDNVLQYIEKADNAKIDLTSDGAYSCCESFYNLWNSKLNTEENAKTICKQFIKLYKSLPHIKGLSNNDLACKKDCGFFNYWLNFKLYNNVINNDICVFTFYNELESHCSEELQHSLSKCKMCNIMKDELDNMTILYNLYNKRNEINTIIN
;
A
#
# COMPACT_ATOMS: atom_id res chain seq x y z
N MET A 1 18.87 6.89 18.93
CA MET A 1 18.20 5.98 17.97
C MET A 1 16.67 6.08 17.99
N LYS A 2 15.98 5.99 19.13
CA LYS A 2 14.50 6.12 19.20
C LYS A 2 13.93 7.52 18.88
N TYR A 3 14.67 8.59 19.14
CA TYR A 3 14.22 9.99 18.97
C TYR A 3 14.16 10.43 17.49
N GLU A 4 15.17 10.07 16.69
CA GLU A 4 15.21 10.32 15.24
C GLU A 4 14.05 9.65 14.50
N ILE A 5 13.64 8.45 14.94
CA ILE A 5 12.56 7.68 14.34
C ILE A 5 11.18 8.32 14.61
N ILE A 6 10.97 8.86 15.82
CA ILE A 6 9.73 9.57 16.18
C ILE A 6 9.63 10.89 15.40
N LYS A 7 10.75 11.61 15.28
CA LYS A 7 10.82 12.84 14.49
C LYS A 7 10.45 12.58 13.02
N ASN A 8 11.00 11.54 12.40
CA ASN A 8 10.72 11.18 11.02
C ASN A 8 9.27 10.72 10.78
N HIS A 9 8.60 10.11 11.77
CA HIS A 9 7.20 9.69 11.62
C HIS A 9 6.22 10.86 11.79
N VAL A 10 6.52 11.80 12.71
CA VAL A 10 5.81 13.08 12.82
C VAL A 10 6.01 13.92 11.55
N GLU A 11 7.20 13.90 10.96
CA GLU A 11 7.48 14.54 9.67
C GLU A 11 6.69 13.88 8.52
N ASN A 12 6.54 12.55 8.49
CA ASN A 12 5.69 11.86 7.50
C ASN A 12 4.18 12.16 7.65
N ILE A 13 3.69 12.29 8.88
CA ILE A 13 2.31 12.70 9.15
C ILE A 13 2.13 14.18 8.80
N SER A 14 3.09 15.04 9.17
CA SER A 14 3.13 16.46 8.80
C SER A 14 3.23 16.66 7.28
N PHE A 15 3.92 15.76 6.58
CA PHE A 15 4.06 15.73 5.14
C PHE A 15 2.70 15.53 4.44
N CYS A 16 1.88 14.59 4.91
CA CYS A 16 0.53 14.36 4.38
C CYS A 16 -0.51 15.44 4.80
N ILE A 17 -0.20 16.29 5.78
CA ILE A 17 -1.16 17.25 6.40
C ILE A 17 -1.06 18.68 5.85
N LYS A 18 -0.15 18.98 4.92
CA LYS A 18 0.05 20.35 4.37
C LYS A 18 -1.19 21.03 3.73
N ASN A 19 -2.38 20.42 3.74
CA ASN A 19 -3.62 20.98 3.17
C ASN A 19 -4.83 21.18 4.09
N TYR A 20 -4.74 21.06 5.43
CA TYR A 20 -5.90 21.37 6.29
C TYR A 20 -5.54 22.19 7.55
N SER A 21 -5.98 23.44 7.57
CA SER A 21 -5.93 24.35 8.72
C SER A 21 -7.21 24.22 9.56
N TRP A 22 -7.05 24.16 10.90
CA TRP A 22 -8.04 24.14 12.02
C TRP A 22 -8.12 22.87 12.92
N GLN A 23 -7.34 21.81 12.69
CA GLN A 23 -7.45 20.54 13.46
C GLN A 23 -6.35 20.25 14.49
N ILE A 24 -5.45 21.20 14.80
CA ILE A 24 -4.17 20.90 15.48
C ILE A 24 -4.34 20.28 16.88
N ILE A 25 -5.37 20.64 17.65
CA ILE A 25 -5.59 20.12 19.02
C ILE A 25 -6.15 18.69 19.01
N ASP A 26 -7.09 18.39 18.10
CA ASP A 26 -7.58 17.02 17.88
C ASP A 26 -6.48 16.13 17.30
N LEU A 27 -5.59 16.71 16.48
CA LEU A 27 -4.42 16.04 15.94
C LEU A 27 -3.43 15.63 17.04
N ILE A 28 -3.21 16.47 18.05
CA ILE A 28 -2.30 16.16 19.16
C ILE A 28 -2.86 15.01 20.02
N ASN A 29 -4.16 15.02 20.30
CA ASN A 29 -4.82 13.93 21.04
C ASN A 29 -4.85 12.63 20.22
N TYR A 30 -5.06 12.71 18.90
CA TYR A 30 -4.92 11.59 17.96
C TYR A 30 -3.49 11.07 17.89
N ILE A 31 -2.48 11.94 17.87
CA ILE A 31 -1.05 11.56 17.90
C ILE A 31 -0.71 10.88 19.22
N PHE A 32 -1.22 11.35 20.36
CA PHE A 32 -1.00 10.72 21.66
C PHE A 32 -1.64 9.33 21.74
N HIS A 33 -2.85 9.18 21.17
CA HIS A 33 -3.54 7.90 21.03
C HIS A 33 -2.89 6.98 19.98
N LEU A 34 -2.24 7.55 18.96
CA LEU A 34 -1.42 6.82 18.01
C LEU A 34 -0.12 6.36 18.66
N LEU A 35 0.53 7.16 19.51
CA LEU A 35 1.77 6.78 20.21
C LEU A 35 1.56 5.60 21.16
N THR A 36 0.39 5.47 21.78
CA THR A 36 0.01 4.28 22.56
C THR A 36 -0.29 3.07 21.66
N ILE A 37 -0.78 3.28 20.44
CA ILE A 37 -0.90 2.24 19.40
C ILE A 37 0.47 1.87 18.78
N PHE A 38 1.42 2.81 18.66
CA PHE A 38 2.74 2.71 18.00
C PHE A 38 3.84 1.99 18.82
N ARG A 39 3.45 1.24 19.86
CA ARG A 39 4.09 -0.07 20.08
C ARG A 39 3.70 -1.10 18.99
N TYR A 40 3.09 -0.63 17.90
CA TYR A 40 2.84 -1.34 16.66
C TYR A 40 4.19 -1.75 16.04
N ASP A 41 4.38 -3.05 15.98
CA ASP A 41 5.62 -3.70 15.65
C ASP A 41 5.98 -3.39 14.19
N LYS A 42 7.09 -2.66 13.94
CA LYS A 42 7.69 -2.51 12.59
C LYS A 42 7.83 -3.88 11.90
N HIS A 43 8.01 -4.92 12.73
CA HIS A 43 8.02 -6.33 12.36
C HIS A 43 6.75 -6.80 11.61
N SER A 44 5.60 -6.18 11.85
CA SER A 44 4.33 -6.61 11.25
C SER A 44 4.22 -6.35 9.74
N PHE A 45 4.87 -5.30 9.23
CA PHE A 45 4.97 -5.05 7.78
C PHE A 45 5.82 -6.09 7.06
N TYR A 46 6.70 -6.80 7.77
CA TYR A 46 7.53 -7.87 7.23
C TYR A 46 6.87 -9.25 7.29
N PHE A 47 5.74 -9.41 7.99
CA PHE A 47 5.12 -10.73 8.18
C PHE A 47 4.76 -11.43 6.87
N PHE A 48 4.51 -10.68 5.79
CA PHE A 48 4.20 -11.29 4.50
C PHE A 48 5.40 -12.06 3.91
N PHE A 49 6.64 -11.76 4.33
CA PHE A 49 7.83 -12.45 3.84
C PHE A 49 7.83 -13.95 4.17
N ASP A 50 7.13 -14.37 5.22
CA ASP A 50 6.92 -15.78 5.54
C ASP A 50 6.33 -16.58 4.35
N ASN A 51 5.52 -15.92 3.51
CA ASN A 51 4.82 -16.52 2.36
C ASN A 51 4.99 -15.68 1.08
N VAL A 52 6.15 -15.02 0.93
CA VAL A 52 6.37 -14.03 -0.15
C VAL A 52 6.12 -14.57 -1.55
N LEU A 53 6.41 -15.84 -1.82
CA LEU A 53 6.19 -16.44 -3.15
C LEU A 53 4.71 -16.44 -3.55
N GLN A 54 3.80 -16.67 -2.61
CA GLN A 54 2.35 -16.60 -2.86
C GLN A 54 1.92 -15.17 -3.19
N TYR A 55 2.53 -14.18 -2.54
CA TYR A 55 2.24 -12.77 -2.80
C TYR A 55 2.84 -12.27 -4.12
N ILE A 56 4.01 -12.77 -4.51
CA ILE A 56 4.58 -12.56 -5.86
C ILE A 56 3.60 -13.04 -6.92
N GLU A 57 3.13 -14.29 -6.80
CA GLU A 57 2.18 -14.87 -7.74
C GLU A 57 0.89 -14.04 -7.84
N LYS A 58 0.33 -13.62 -6.70
CA LYS A 58 -0.84 -12.72 -6.67
C LYS A 58 -0.59 -11.39 -7.37
N ALA A 59 0.59 -10.79 -7.17
CA ALA A 59 0.97 -9.54 -7.81
C ALA A 59 1.11 -9.68 -9.33
N ASP A 60 1.68 -10.79 -9.78
CA ASP A 60 1.85 -11.06 -11.21
C ASP A 60 0.51 -11.38 -11.87
N ASN A 61 -0.33 -12.19 -11.23
CA ASN A 61 -1.70 -12.45 -11.68
C ASN A 61 -2.53 -11.18 -11.74
N ALA A 62 -2.27 -10.19 -10.87
CA ALA A 62 -2.95 -8.90 -10.90
C ALA A 62 -2.63 -8.07 -12.16
N LYS A 63 -1.52 -8.34 -12.86
CA LYS A 63 -1.15 -7.66 -14.12
C LYS A 63 -1.85 -8.23 -15.35
N ILE A 64 -2.31 -9.49 -15.27
CA ILE A 64 -2.88 -10.22 -16.41
C ILE A 64 -4.34 -9.80 -16.63
N ASP A 65 -4.77 -9.74 -17.89
CA ASP A 65 -6.16 -9.56 -18.32
C ASP A 65 -6.93 -8.46 -17.57
N LEU A 66 -6.60 -7.21 -17.90
CA LEU A 66 -7.25 -6.01 -17.38
C LEU A 66 -8.47 -5.57 -18.23
N THR A 67 -9.00 -6.48 -19.07
CA THR A 67 -9.97 -6.19 -20.13
C THR A 67 -11.43 -6.41 -19.75
N SER A 68 -11.72 -6.94 -18.56
CA SER A 68 -13.10 -7.17 -18.09
C SER A 68 -13.87 -5.85 -17.89
N ASP A 69 -14.97 -5.71 -18.65
CA ASP A 69 -15.90 -4.58 -18.63
C ASP A 69 -16.80 -4.59 -17.38
N GLY A 70 -16.99 -3.41 -16.77
CA GLY A 70 -17.81 -3.19 -15.56
C GLY A 70 -16.99 -2.92 -14.28
N ALA A 71 -16.24 -3.91 -13.79
CA ALA A 71 -15.57 -3.90 -12.48
C ALA A 71 -14.36 -2.97 -12.35
N TYR A 72 -14.01 -2.27 -13.43
CA TYR A 72 -12.92 -1.29 -13.46
C TYR A 72 -13.37 0.08 -13.97
N SER A 73 -14.68 0.28 -14.15
CA SER A 73 -15.24 1.56 -14.62
C SER A 73 -14.88 2.71 -13.66
N CYS A 74 -14.87 2.44 -12.36
CA CYS A 74 -14.43 3.38 -11.33
C CYS A 74 -13.00 3.90 -11.56
N CYS A 75 -12.11 3.08 -12.15
CA CYS A 75 -10.73 3.47 -12.43
C CYS A 75 -10.61 4.55 -13.50
N GLU A 76 -11.64 4.77 -14.33
CA GLU A 76 -11.67 5.90 -15.25
C GLU A 76 -11.78 7.23 -14.49
N SER A 77 -12.71 7.27 -13.54
CA SER A 77 -12.92 8.46 -12.71
C SER A 77 -11.70 8.76 -11.82
N PHE A 78 -11.07 7.72 -11.27
CA PHE A 78 -9.82 7.84 -10.52
C PHE A 78 -8.66 8.33 -11.40
N TYR A 79 -8.52 7.77 -12.61
CA TYR A 79 -7.49 8.18 -13.56
C TYR A 79 -7.56 9.67 -13.89
N ASN A 80 -8.77 10.21 -14.13
CA ASN A 80 -8.93 11.63 -14.42
C ASN A 80 -8.41 12.55 -13.30
N LEU A 81 -8.46 12.10 -12.04
CA LEU A 81 -7.93 12.82 -10.89
C LEU A 81 -6.39 12.71 -10.75
N TRP A 82 -5.81 11.58 -11.15
CA TRP A 82 -4.40 11.23 -10.88
C TRP A 82 -3.49 11.25 -12.10
N ASN A 83 -4.00 11.31 -13.32
CA ASN A 83 -3.20 11.22 -14.54
C ASN A 83 -2.15 12.35 -14.64
N SER A 84 -2.45 13.54 -14.13
CA SER A 84 -1.49 14.66 -14.10
C SER A 84 -0.51 14.61 -12.91
N LYS A 85 -0.67 13.64 -12.00
CA LYS A 85 0.13 13.49 -10.76
C LYS A 85 1.12 12.31 -10.82
N LEU A 86 1.04 11.46 -11.85
CA LEU A 86 1.90 10.29 -12.04
C LEU A 86 2.66 10.40 -13.38
N ASN A 87 3.98 10.10 -13.36
CA ASN A 87 4.88 10.19 -14.53
C ASN A 87 5.19 8.81 -15.11
N THR A 88 4.19 7.95 -15.31
CA THR A 88 4.42 6.50 -15.35
C THR A 88 4.18 5.84 -16.70
N GLU A 89 4.95 4.78 -16.95
CA GLU A 89 4.69 3.76 -17.99
C GLU A 89 3.35 3.02 -17.72
N GLU A 90 3.04 2.75 -16.45
CA GLU A 90 1.73 2.29 -15.98
C GLU A 90 0.92 3.47 -15.41
N ASN A 91 0.05 4.08 -16.22
CA ASN A 91 -0.76 5.22 -15.76
C ASN A 91 -1.66 4.89 -14.55
N ALA A 92 -2.22 5.92 -13.89
CA ALA A 92 -3.09 5.78 -12.72
C ALA A 92 -4.23 4.76 -12.91
N LYS A 93 -4.76 4.65 -14.13
CA LYS A 93 -5.81 3.67 -14.50
C LYS A 93 -5.31 2.24 -14.36
N THR A 94 -4.10 1.96 -14.85
CA THR A 94 -3.48 0.63 -14.78
C THR A 94 -3.20 0.24 -13.33
N ILE A 95 -2.63 1.14 -12.54
CA ILE A 95 -2.39 0.92 -11.11
C ILE A 95 -3.71 0.63 -10.39
N CYS A 96 -4.77 1.39 -10.68
CA CYS A 96 -6.09 1.16 -10.09
C CYS A 96 -6.65 -0.24 -10.39
N LYS A 97 -6.57 -0.69 -11.64
CA LYS A 97 -7.06 -2.03 -12.02
C LYS A 97 -6.28 -3.14 -11.32
N GLN A 98 -4.94 -3.05 -11.32
CA GLN A 98 -4.08 -4.01 -10.64
C GLN A 98 -4.36 -4.00 -9.13
N PHE A 99 -4.56 -2.83 -8.53
CA PHE A 99 -4.87 -2.68 -7.11
C PHE A 99 -6.17 -3.40 -6.72
N ILE A 100 -7.26 -3.20 -7.48
CA ILE A 100 -8.55 -3.86 -7.24
C ILE A 100 -8.41 -5.38 -7.39
N LYS A 101 -7.72 -5.85 -8.44
CA LYS A 101 -7.52 -7.29 -8.68
C LYS A 101 -6.70 -7.92 -7.56
N LEU A 102 -5.63 -7.24 -7.13
CA LEU A 102 -4.80 -7.68 -6.03
C LEU A 102 -5.61 -7.74 -4.73
N TYR A 103 -6.36 -6.68 -4.39
CA TYR A 103 -7.24 -6.66 -3.22
C TYR A 103 -8.19 -7.86 -3.17
N LYS A 104 -8.84 -8.19 -4.30
CA LYS A 104 -9.75 -9.33 -4.40
C LYS A 104 -9.05 -10.69 -4.21
N SER A 105 -7.74 -10.76 -4.43
CA SER A 105 -6.92 -11.96 -4.22
C SER A 105 -6.38 -12.13 -2.78
N LEU A 106 -6.63 -11.15 -1.90
CA LEU A 106 -6.14 -11.13 -0.52
C LEU A 106 -7.29 -11.45 0.45
N PRO A 107 -7.59 -12.75 0.67
CA PRO A 107 -8.82 -13.18 1.34
C PRO A 107 -8.86 -12.78 2.81
N HIS A 108 -7.72 -12.56 3.47
CA HIS A 108 -7.69 -12.27 4.91
C HIS A 108 -7.99 -10.81 5.22
N ILE A 109 -7.90 -9.92 4.23
CA ILE A 109 -8.39 -8.54 4.36
C ILE A 109 -9.93 -8.56 4.52
N LYS A 110 -10.60 -9.50 3.85
CA LYS A 110 -12.05 -9.69 3.87
C LYS A 110 -12.45 -10.82 4.81
N GLY A 111 -12.70 -10.50 6.07
CA GLY A 111 -13.43 -11.40 6.97
C GLY A 111 -12.67 -11.86 8.22
N LEU A 112 -11.41 -11.48 8.38
CA LEU A 112 -10.69 -11.65 9.64
C LEU A 112 -10.62 -10.36 10.45
N SER A 113 -10.27 -10.51 11.73
CA SER A 113 -9.95 -9.38 12.61
C SER A 113 -8.64 -8.74 12.16
N ASN A 114 -8.52 -7.42 12.29
CA ASN A 114 -7.28 -6.69 11.95
C ASN A 114 -6.08 -7.15 12.82
N ASN A 115 -6.35 -7.86 13.93
CA ASN A 115 -5.33 -8.41 14.81
C ASN A 115 -4.83 -9.79 14.37
N ASP A 116 -5.54 -10.50 13.49
CA ASP A 116 -5.16 -11.81 13.00
C ASP A 116 -3.88 -11.74 12.17
N LEU A 117 -2.96 -12.67 12.42
CA LEU A 117 -1.67 -12.72 11.73
C LEU A 117 -1.85 -12.80 10.20
N ALA A 118 -2.83 -13.57 9.72
CA ALA A 118 -3.11 -13.68 8.30
C ALA A 118 -3.58 -12.35 7.68
N CYS A 119 -4.43 -11.59 8.41
CA CYS A 119 -4.84 -10.25 7.99
C CYS A 119 -3.64 -9.28 7.97
N LYS A 120 -2.77 -9.33 8.99
CA LYS A 120 -1.54 -8.53 9.03
C LYS A 120 -0.58 -8.85 7.88
N LYS A 121 -0.47 -10.12 7.48
CA LYS A 121 0.34 -10.54 6.32
C LYS A 121 -0.22 -9.94 5.03
N ASP A 122 -1.53 -10.10 4.78
CA ASP A 122 -2.17 -9.56 3.59
C ASP A 122 -2.07 -8.02 3.54
N CYS A 123 -2.37 -7.32 4.66
CA CYS A 123 -2.27 -5.87 4.73
C CYS A 123 -0.83 -5.37 4.59
N GLY A 124 0.15 -6.06 5.19
CA GLY A 124 1.56 -5.71 5.09
C GLY A 124 2.06 -5.79 3.64
N PHE A 125 1.72 -6.87 2.94
CA PHE A 125 2.03 -7.00 1.52
C PHE A 125 1.31 -5.94 0.68
N PHE A 126 0.03 -5.70 0.94
CA PHE A 126 -0.77 -4.75 0.16
C PHE A 126 -0.23 -3.31 0.29
N ASN A 127 0.18 -2.91 1.50
CA ASN A 127 0.85 -1.64 1.75
C ASN A 127 2.22 -1.55 1.04
N TYR A 128 3.05 -2.60 1.11
CA TYR A 128 4.31 -2.68 0.39
C TYR A 128 4.12 -2.52 -1.12
N TRP A 129 3.19 -3.27 -1.71
CA TRP A 129 2.93 -3.26 -3.14
C TRP A 129 2.57 -1.85 -3.64
N LEU A 130 1.68 -1.15 -2.93
CA LEU A 130 1.28 0.19 -3.32
C LEU A 130 2.42 1.20 -3.17
N ASN A 131 3.19 1.12 -2.08
CA ASN A 131 4.39 1.95 -1.90
C ASN A 131 5.39 1.74 -3.04
N PHE A 132 5.70 0.49 -3.39
CA PHE A 132 6.60 0.17 -4.50
C PHE A 132 6.10 0.71 -5.84
N LYS A 133 4.79 0.59 -6.11
CA LYS A 133 4.16 1.10 -7.32
C LYS A 133 4.14 2.61 -7.41
N LEU A 134 4.12 3.34 -6.29
CA LEU A 134 4.12 4.79 -6.31
C LEU A 134 5.53 5.36 -6.30
N TYR A 135 6.46 4.75 -5.55
CA TYR A 135 7.79 5.33 -5.27
C TYR A 135 8.60 5.73 -6.51
N ASN A 136 8.60 4.90 -7.56
CA ASN A 136 9.37 5.16 -8.79
C ASN A 136 8.60 5.97 -9.85
N ASN A 137 7.39 6.39 -9.53
CA ASN A 137 6.33 6.64 -10.49
C ASN A 137 5.68 8.02 -10.30
N VAL A 138 6.16 8.80 -9.33
CA VAL A 138 5.60 10.12 -9.03
C VAL A 138 6.38 11.24 -9.72
N ILE A 139 5.67 12.23 -10.27
CA ILE A 139 6.24 13.44 -10.88
C ILE A 139 7.01 14.28 -9.86
N ASN A 140 6.48 14.39 -8.64
CA ASN A 140 7.05 15.13 -7.52
C ASN A 140 7.17 14.16 -6.35
N ASN A 141 8.25 14.16 -5.57
CA ASN A 141 8.53 13.21 -4.47
C ASN A 141 7.53 13.20 -3.29
N ASP A 142 6.30 13.61 -3.52
CA ASP A 142 5.37 14.14 -2.56
C ASP A 142 4.00 13.40 -2.49
N ILE A 143 3.82 12.26 -3.16
CA ILE A 143 2.56 11.51 -3.01
C ILE A 143 2.52 10.78 -1.66
N CYS A 144 1.50 11.12 -0.88
CA CYS A 144 1.09 10.35 0.29
C CYS A 144 0.30 9.11 -0.16
N VAL A 145 0.80 7.92 0.18
CA VAL A 145 0.18 6.61 -0.14
C VAL A 145 -1.23 6.53 0.44
N PHE A 146 -1.41 7.06 1.66
CA PHE A 146 -2.71 7.14 2.30
C PHE A 146 -3.70 7.98 1.46
N THR A 147 -3.28 9.14 0.96
CA THR A 147 -4.13 9.99 0.11
C THR A 147 -4.48 9.30 -1.20
N PHE A 148 -3.50 8.69 -1.87
CA PHE A 148 -3.73 7.93 -3.10
C PHE A 148 -4.77 6.83 -2.89
N TYR A 149 -4.59 6.04 -1.83
CA TYR A 149 -5.50 4.95 -1.52
C TYR A 149 -6.89 5.43 -1.11
N ASN A 150 -6.99 6.50 -0.31
CA ASN A 150 -8.27 7.05 0.12
C ASN A 150 -9.08 7.58 -1.06
N GLU A 151 -8.42 8.26 -2.01
CA GLU A 151 -9.06 8.70 -3.26
C GLU A 151 -9.40 7.51 -4.18
N LEU A 152 -8.55 6.49 -4.26
CA LEU A 152 -8.87 5.28 -5.03
C LEU A 152 -10.11 4.57 -4.46
N GLU A 153 -10.16 4.38 -3.15
CA GLU A 153 -11.30 3.75 -2.49
C GLU A 153 -12.59 4.56 -2.59
N SER A 154 -12.54 5.89 -2.51
CA SER A 154 -13.75 6.71 -2.65
C SER A 154 -14.36 6.57 -4.04
N HIS A 155 -13.54 6.44 -5.08
CA HIS A 155 -13.97 6.22 -6.45
C HIS A 155 -14.41 4.76 -6.70
N CYS A 156 -13.75 3.77 -6.09
CA CYS A 156 -13.97 2.34 -6.29
C CYS A 156 -14.53 1.64 -5.03
N SER A 157 -15.47 2.30 -4.36
CA SER A 157 -15.96 1.86 -3.04
C SER A 157 -16.71 0.53 -3.09
N GLU A 158 -17.43 0.25 -4.17
CA GLU A 158 -18.14 -1.02 -4.39
C GLU A 158 -17.17 -2.20 -4.55
N GLU A 159 -16.09 -1.99 -5.31
CA GLU A 159 -15.07 -3.01 -5.55
C GLU A 159 -14.20 -3.28 -4.31
N LEU A 160 -13.96 -2.24 -3.51
CA LEU A 160 -13.05 -2.26 -2.36
C LEU A 160 -13.75 -2.43 -1.01
N GLN A 161 -15.09 -2.39 -0.95
CA GLN A 161 -15.89 -2.70 0.25
C GLN A 161 -15.39 -2.00 1.52
N HIS A 162 -14.97 -0.73 1.42
CA HIS A 162 -14.40 0.06 2.53
C HIS A 162 -13.18 -0.59 3.23
N SER A 163 -12.30 -1.20 2.43
CA SER A 163 -11.02 -1.77 2.83
C SER A 163 -10.11 -0.84 3.66
N LEU A 164 -10.27 0.50 3.63
CA LEU A 164 -9.54 1.46 4.48
C LEU A 164 -9.68 1.12 5.96
N SER A 165 -10.82 0.54 6.36
CA SER A 165 -11.08 0.15 7.74
C SER A 165 -10.29 -1.08 8.21
N LYS A 166 -9.73 -1.85 7.26
CA LYS A 166 -9.07 -3.14 7.52
C LYS A 166 -7.55 -3.03 7.48
N CYS A 167 -7.03 -2.43 6.41
CA CYS A 167 -5.58 -2.28 6.21
C CYS A 167 -5.16 -0.83 6.37
N LYS A 168 -4.20 -0.59 7.26
CA LYS A 168 -3.57 0.72 7.42
C LYS A 168 -2.57 0.94 6.27
N MET A 169 -2.99 1.68 5.25
CA MET A 169 -2.11 2.13 4.18
C MET A 169 -1.35 3.37 4.62
N CYS A 170 -0.02 3.31 4.56
CA CYS A 170 0.85 4.42 4.93
C CYS A 170 2.16 4.38 4.16
N ASN A 171 2.82 5.52 4.08
CA ASN A 171 4.13 5.63 3.46
C ASN A 171 5.15 4.77 4.23
N ILE A 172 5.86 3.92 3.49
CA ILE A 172 7.07 3.23 3.93
C ILE A 172 8.23 4.17 3.61
N MET A 173 9.12 4.37 4.58
CA MET A 173 10.33 5.19 4.36
C MET A 173 11.13 4.61 3.20
N LYS A 174 11.73 5.47 2.37
CA LYS A 174 12.51 5.05 1.20
C LYS A 174 13.48 3.92 1.51
N ASP A 175 14.39 4.12 2.46
CA ASP A 175 15.43 3.12 2.78
C ASP A 175 14.82 1.79 3.22
N GLU A 176 13.66 1.85 3.88
CA GLU A 176 12.92 0.66 4.29
C GLU A 176 12.28 -0.04 3.10
N LEU A 177 11.66 0.73 2.20
CA LEU A 177 11.08 0.21 0.96
C LEU A 177 12.16 -0.42 0.07
N ASP A 178 13.31 0.23 -0.07
CA ASP A 178 14.47 -0.27 -0.81
C ASP A 178 14.94 -1.62 -0.24
N ASN A 179 15.06 -1.74 1.09
CA ASN A 179 15.40 -2.99 1.76
C ASN A 179 14.36 -4.09 1.49
N MET A 180 13.07 -3.78 1.62
CA MET A 180 11.98 -4.73 1.33
C MET A 180 12.00 -5.16 -0.14
N THR A 181 12.27 -4.24 -1.07
CA THR A 181 12.36 -4.52 -2.50
C THR A 181 13.55 -5.41 -2.84
N ILE A 182 14.72 -5.19 -2.24
CA ILE A 182 15.88 -6.08 -2.38
C ILE A 182 15.50 -7.50 -1.94
N LEU A 183 14.88 -7.62 -0.76
CA LEU A 183 14.48 -8.93 -0.23
C LEU A 183 13.45 -9.61 -1.14
N TYR A 184 12.43 -8.87 -1.58
CA TYR A 184 11.40 -9.35 -2.51
C TYR A 184 12.02 -9.90 -3.81
N ASN A 185 12.96 -9.15 -4.40
CA ASN A 185 13.65 -9.56 -5.62
C ASN A 185 14.53 -10.80 -5.42
N LEU A 186 15.19 -10.93 -4.27
CA LEU A 186 15.98 -12.12 -3.94
C LEU A 186 15.11 -13.38 -3.87
N TYR A 187 13.94 -13.30 -3.23
CA TYR A 187 12.99 -14.40 -3.18
C TYR A 187 12.45 -14.76 -4.56
N ASN A 188 12.07 -13.75 -5.36
CA ASN A 188 11.57 -13.99 -6.72
C ASN A 188 12.64 -14.67 -7.57
N LYS A 189 13.88 -14.16 -7.55
CA LYS A 189 14.97 -14.72 -8.36
C LYS A 189 15.32 -16.15 -7.95
N ARG A 190 15.33 -16.44 -6.64
CA ARG A 190 15.52 -17.79 -6.14
C ARG A 190 14.42 -18.74 -6.64
N ASN A 191 13.17 -18.28 -6.66
CA ASN A 191 12.04 -19.07 -7.16
C ASN A 191 12.17 -19.36 -8.66
N GLU A 192 12.50 -18.35 -9.48
CA GLU A 192 12.77 -18.54 -10.91
C GLU A 192 13.83 -19.62 -11.16
N ILE A 193 14.95 -19.56 -10.43
CA ILE A 193 16.04 -20.53 -10.55
C ILE A 193 15.56 -21.93 -10.15
N ASN A 194 14.83 -22.06 -9.05
CA ASN A 194 14.29 -23.34 -8.59
C ASN A 194 13.31 -23.96 -9.60
N THR A 195 12.49 -23.16 -10.27
CA THR A 195 11.55 -23.64 -11.31
C THR A 195 12.26 -24.08 -12.59
N ILE A 196 13.48 -23.57 -12.86
CA ILE A 196 14.29 -23.97 -14.01
C ILE A 196 15.08 -25.26 -13.73
N ILE A 197 15.57 -25.41 -12.49
CA ILE A 197 16.44 -26.53 -12.11
C ILE A 197 15.64 -27.82 -11.81
N ASN A 198 14.40 -27.70 -11.35
CA ASN A 198 13.51 -28.83 -11.06
C ASN A 198 12.57 -29.12 -12.22
#